data_AF-A0A921KEX2-F1
#
_entry.id   AF-A0A921KEX2-F1
#
_cell.length_a   1.000
_cell.length_b   1.000
_cell.length_c   1.000
_cell.angle_alpha   90.00
_cell.angle_beta   90.00
_cell.angle_gamma   90.00
#
_symmetry.space_group_name_H-M   'P 1'
#
loop_
_entity.id
_entity.type
_entity.pdbx_description
1 polymer ?
#
loop_
_entity_poly.entity_id
_entity_poly.type
_entity_poly.pdbx_seq_one_letter_code
_entity_poly.pdbx_strand_id
1 'polypeptide(L)'
;MDILFVVCRLVYVLIFFIAVFISLKFEWGEEYKDERGKSISNKSYSIVFPLMPLGWLFIELYNRFISALDYEAYKLAIWFLITGLMILQAIIISVLKRRY
;
A
#
# COMPACT_ATOMS: atom_id res chain seq x y z
N MET A 1 19.53 -17.89 -6.46
CA MET A 1 18.74 -16.64 -6.56
C MET A 1 17.32 -16.81 -6.05
N ASP A 2 16.71 -17.99 -6.20
CA ASP A 2 15.30 -18.22 -5.80
C ASP A 2 15.06 -18.10 -4.29
N ILE A 3 15.97 -18.63 -3.46
CA ILE A 3 15.87 -18.54 -1.99
C ILE A 3 15.85 -17.07 -1.53
N LEU A 4 16.68 -16.22 -2.13
CA LEU A 4 16.73 -14.79 -1.80
C LEU A 4 15.39 -14.12 -2.12
N PHE A 5 14.82 -14.35 -3.31
CA PHE A 5 13.52 -13.79 -3.67
C PHE A 5 12.39 -14.28 -2.76
N VAL A 6 12.42 -15.55 -2.35
CA VAL A 6 11.46 -16.10 -1.38
C VAL A 6 11.59 -15.37 -0.05
N VAL A 7 12.81 -15.22 0.47
CA VAL A 7 13.06 -14.48 1.72
C VAL A 7 12.59 -13.02 1.62
N CYS A 8 12.89 -12.32 0.53
CA CYS A 8 12.41 -10.95 0.32
C CYS A 8 10.89 -10.85 0.31
N ARG A 9 10.20 -11.80 -0.35
CA ARG A 9 8.72 -11.84 -0.35
C ARG A 9 8.16 -12.11 1.04
N LEU A 10 8.77 -13.00 1.82
CA LEU A 10 8.36 -13.25 3.20
C LEU A 10 8.51 -12.01 4.08
N VAL A 11 9.66 -11.32 3.98
CA VAL A 11 9.88 -10.04 4.68
C VAL A 11 8.85 -9.00 4.25
N TYR A 12 8.57 -8.89 2.95
CA TYR A 12 7.56 -7.98 2.43
C TYR A 12 6.16 -8.28 3.00
N VAL A 13 5.76 -9.55 3.07
CA VAL A 13 4.48 -9.97 3.64
C VAL A 13 4.39 -9.61 5.13
N LEU A 14 5.47 -9.78 5.90
CA LEU A 14 5.52 -9.36 7.30
C LEU A 14 5.33 -7.85 7.45
N ILE A 15 6.00 -7.04 6.62
CA ILE A 15 5.83 -5.58 6.58
C ILE A 15 4.38 -5.22 6.24
N PHE A 16 3.78 -5.90 5.26
CA PHE A 16 2.39 -5.71 4.90
C PHE A 16 1.44 -5.98 6.08
N PHE A 17 1.62 -7.08 6.82
CA PHE A 17 0.79 -7.36 7.99
C PHE A 17 0.97 -6.33 9.11
N ILE A 18 2.20 -5.85 9.34
CA ILE A 18 2.47 -4.75 10.28
C ILE A 18 1.72 -3.49 9.85
N ALA A 19 1.77 -3.15 8.56
CA ALA A 19 1.06 -1.99 8.03
C ALA A 19 -0.46 -2.11 8.20
N VAL A 20 -1.04 -3.26 7.86
CA VAL A 20 -2.47 -3.54 8.07
C VAL A 20 -2.83 -3.38 9.54
N PHE A 21 -2.02 -3.94 10.46
CA PHE A 21 -2.25 -3.79 11.89
C PHE A 21 -2.23 -2.32 12.35
N ILE A 22 -1.27 -1.52 11.87
CA ILE A 22 -1.20 -0.09 12.18
C ILE A 22 -2.44 0.65 11.68
N SER A 23 -2.82 0.43 10.41
CA SER A 23 -3.98 1.09 9.79
C SER A 23 -5.28 0.73 10.52
N LEU A 24 -5.52 -0.57 10.76
CA LEU A 24 -6.73 -1.02 11.48
C LEU A 24 -6.77 -0.52 12.92
N LYS A 25 -5.63 -0.58 13.64
CA LYS A 25 -5.54 -0.06 15.01
C LYS A 25 -5.88 1.43 15.07
N PHE A 26 -5.46 2.19 14.06
CA PHE A 26 -5.78 3.61 13.97
C PHE A 26 -7.26 3.83 13.65
N GLU A 27 -7.77 3.23 12.57
CA GLU A 27 -9.14 3.43 12.09
C GLU A 27 -10.21 2.94 13.07
N TRP A 28 -9.94 1.86 13.82
CA TRP A 28 -10.87 1.34 14.82
C TRP A 28 -10.65 1.92 16.22
N GLY A 29 -9.56 2.66 16.43
CA GLY A 29 -9.24 3.27 17.72
C GLY A 29 -10.09 4.51 18.01
N GLU A 30 -10.15 4.90 19.29
CA GLU A 30 -10.77 6.17 19.71
C GLU A 30 -10.12 7.38 19.01
N GLU A 31 -8.82 7.29 18.69
CA GLU A 31 -8.07 8.33 17.99
C GLU A 31 -8.70 8.74 16.64
N TYR A 32 -9.35 7.80 15.94
CA TYR A 32 -10.03 8.09 14.68
C TYR A 32 -11.37 8.83 14.86
N LYS A 33 -12.02 8.68 16.02
CA LYS A 33 -13.36 9.25 16.24
C LYS A 33 -13.35 10.78 16.35
N ASP A 34 -12.22 11.32 16.77
CA ASP A 34 -11.97 12.75 16.87
C ASP A 34 -11.79 13.42 15.49
N GLU A 35 -12.06 14.73 15.41
CA GLU A 35 -11.90 15.49 14.16
C GLU A 35 -10.47 15.42 13.61
N ARG A 36 -9.48 15.40 14.51
CA ARG A 36 -8.06 15.21 14.15
C ARG A 36 -7.83 13.87 13.46
N GLY A 37 -8.34 12.77 14.02
CA GLY A 37 -8.20 11.43 13.46
C GLY A 37 -8.85 11.30 12.09
N LYS A 38 -10.06 11.84 11.94
CA LYS A 38 -10.76 11.92 10.65
C LYS A 38 -9.97 12.72 9.62
N SER A 39 -9.40 13.86 10.02
CA SER A 39 -8.55 14.68 9.14
C SER A 39 -7.30 13.93 8.67
N ILE A 40 -6.62 13.22 9.59
CA ILE A 40 -5.47 12.37 9.25
C ILE A 40 -5.87 11.28 8.25
N SER A 41 -6.96 10.57 8.50
CA SER A 41 -7.46 9.51 7.63
C SER A 41 -7.83 10.05 6.23
N ASN A 42 -8.61 11.12 6.17
CA ASN A 42 -8.97 11.74 4.89
C ASN A 42 -7.75 12.18 4.11
N LYS A 43 -6.76 12.76 4.79
CA LYS A 43 -5.51 13.19 4.15
C LYS A 43 -4.69 11.99 3.65
N SER A 44 -4.56 10.92 4.43
CA SER A 44 -3.86 9.72 3.96
C SER A 44 -4.57 9.10 2.75
N TYR A 45 -5.88 8.93 2.80
CA TYR A 45 -6.67 8.43 1.67
C TYR A 45 -6.58 9.33 0.44
N SER A 46 -6.61 10.66 0.60
CA SER A 46 -6.48 11.59 -0.53
C SER A 46 -5.15 11.46 -1.27
N ILE A 47 -4.10 10.95 -0.61
CA ILE A 47 -2.79 10.69 -1.22
C ILE A 47 -2.76 9.30 -1.85
N VAL A 48 -3.25 8.28 -1.13
CA VAL A 48 -3.14 6.88 -1.59
C VAL A 48 -4.13 6.56 -2.70
N PHE A 49 -5.35 7.09 -2.65
CA PHE A 49 -6.40 6.77 -3.61
C PHE A 49 -6.01 7.10 -5.07
N PRO A 50 -5.46 8.27 -5.41
CA PRO A 50 -5.00 8.56 -6.77
C PRO A 50 -3.85 7.66 -7.25
N LEU A 51 -3.04 7.12 -6.34
CA LEU A 51 -1.93 6.24 -6.70
C LEU A 51 -2.39 4.86 -7.16
N MET A 52 -3.61 4.43 -6.82
CA MET A 52 -4.18 3.18 -7.32
C MET A 52 -4.39 3.17 -8.83
N PRO A 53 -5.21 4.07 -9.43
CA PRO A 53 -5.36 4.11 -10.88
C PRO A 53 -4.07 4.49 -11.59
N LEU A 54 -3.19 5.30 -10.98
CA LEU A 54 -1.89 5.62 -11.56
C LEU A 54 -0.96 4.40 -11.61
N GLY A 55 -0.84 3.65 -10.52
CA GLY A 55 -0.04 2.44 -10.48
C GLY A 55 -0.56 1.37 -11.44
N TRP A 56 -1.89 1.22 -11.53
CA TRP A 56 -2.51 0.34 -12.53
C TRP A 56 -2.20 0.81 -13.96
N LEU A 57 -2.32 2.11 -14.25
CA LEU A 57 -1.98 2.67 -15.56
C LEU A 57 -0.52 2.36 -15.93
N PHE A 58 0.42 2.47 -15.00
CA PHE A 58 1.82 2.11 -15.27
C PHE A 58 2.00 0.63 -15.61
N ILE A 59 1.29 -0.28 -14.93
CA ILE A 59 1.30 -1.71 -15.25
C ILE A 59 0.77 -1.94 -16.68
N GLU A 60 -0.33 -1.28 -17.05
CA GLU A 60 -0.91 -1.39 -18.39
C GLU A 60 0.00 -0.83 -19.48
N LEU A 61 0.62 0.34 -19.25
CA LEU A 61 1.58 0.91 -20.19
C LEU A 61 2.79 0.00 -20.37
N TYR A 62 3.31 -0.59 -19.29
CA TYR A 62 4.40 -1.55 -19.36
C TYR A 62 4.01 -2.78 -20.18
N ASN A 63 2.85 -3.37 -19.87
CA ASN A 63 2.33 -4.56 -20.54
C ASN A 63 2.15 -4.35 -22.06
N ARG A 64 1.69 -3.14 -22.46
CA ARG A 64 1.39 -2.82 -23.87
C ARG A 64 2.61 -2.36 -24.66
N PHE A 65 3.51 -1.59 -24.06
CA PHE A 65 4.55 -0.87 -24.80
C PHE A 65 5.97 -1.35 -24.52
N ILE A 66 6.21 -2.11 -23.44
CA ILE A 66 7.56 -2.56 -23.05
C ILE A 66 7.67 -4.08 -23.23
N SER A 67 6.86 -4.83 -22.49
CA SER A 67 6.87 -6.29 -22.55
C SER A 67 5.54 -6.84 -22.09
N ALA A 68 4.94 -7.72 -22.90
CA ALA A 68 3.73 -8.44 -22.52
C ALA A 68 4.00 -9.24 -21.24
N LEU A 69 3.18 -8.98 -20.22
CA LEU A 69 3.17 -9.72 -18.97
C LEU A 69 2.29 -10.96 -19.14
N ASP A 70 2.79 -12.12 -18.74
CA ASP A 70 1.93 -13.26 -18.55
C ASP A 70 0.97 -13.05 -17.36
N TYR A 71 0.01 -13.96 -17.22
CA TYR A 71 -1.01 -13.87 -16.19
C TYR A 71 -0.42 -13.84 -14.76
N GLU A 72 0.60 -14.66 -14.48
CA GLU A 72 1.19 -14.73 -13.13
C GLU A 72 2.00 -13.47 -12.81
N ALA A 73 2.73 -12.93 -13.79
CA ALA A 73 3.45 -11.67 -13.65
C ALA A 73 2.50 -10.48 -13.44
N TYR A 74 1.39 -10.43 -14.20
CA TYR A 74 0.37 -9.38 -14.01
C TYR A 74 -0.29 -9.48 -12.63
N LYS A 75 -0.69 -10.68 -12.22
CA LYS A 75 -1.26 -10.94 -10.89
C LYS A 75 -0.30 -10.53 -9.77
N LEU A 76 1.00 -10.83 -9.92
CA LEU A 76 2.03 -10.43 -8.98
C LEU A 76 2.18 -8.89 -8.92
N ALA A 77 2.14 -8.21 -10.07
CA ALA A 77 2.22 -6.74 -10.14
C ALA A 77 1.02 -6.06 -9.45
N ILE A 78 -0.19 -6.55 -9.69
CA ILE A 78 -1.41 -6.07 -9.00
C ILE A 78 -1.32 -6.34 -7.50
N TRP A 79 -0.84 -7.51 -7.10
CA TRP A 79 -0.65 -7.85 -5.70
C TRP A 79 0.33 -6.88 -5.00
N PHE A 80 1.46 -6.56 -5.64
CA PHE A 80 2.41 -5.55 -5.13
C PHE A 80 1.82 -4.15 -5.11
N LEU A 81 1.02 -3.76 -6.12
CA LEU A 81 0.34 -2.47 -6.15
C LEU A 81 -0.59 -2.32 -4.95
N ILE A 82 -1.50 -3.27 -4.74
CA ILE A 82 -2.50 -3.19 -3.67
C ILE A 82 -1.83 -3.22 -2.29
N THR A 83 -0.96 -4.20 -2.06
CA THR A 83 -0.28 -4.34 -0.75
C THR A 83 0.68 -3.19 -0.48
N GLY A 84 1.36 -2.67 -1.51
CA GLY A 84 2.25 -1.53 -1.41
C GLY A 84 1.52 -0.24 -1.05
N LEU A 85 0.33 -0.03 -1.64
CA LEU A 85 -0.54 1.10 -1.27
C LEU A 85 -1.04 1.00 0.18
N MET A 86 -1.33 -0.20 0.68
CA MET A 86 -1.68 -0.41 2.09
C MET A 86 -0.51 -0.11 3.03
N ILE A 87 0.72 -0.50 2.65
CA ILE A 87 1.95 -0.14 3.38
C ILE A 87 2.12 1.38 3.39
N LEU A 88 1.97 2.02 2.24
CA LEU A 88 2.07 3.48 2.12
C LEU A 88 1.02 4.20 2.97
N GLN A 89 -0.22 3.70 3.00
CA GLN A 89 -1.28 4.23 3.87
C GLN A 89 -0.85 4.21 5.34
N ALA A 90 -0.33 3.09 5.82
CA ALA A 90 0.14 2.95 7.21
C ALA A 90 1.30 3.90 7.54
N ILE A 91 2.22 4.09 6.60
CA ILE A 91 3.34 5.04 6.72
C ILE A 91 2.80 6.47 6.82
N ILE A 92 1.91 6.87 5.92
CA ILE A 92 1.34 8.23 5.90
C ILE A 92 0.58 8.50 7.20
N ILE A 93 -0.27 7.57 7.65
CA ILE A 93 -0.95 7.67 8.95
C ILE A 93 0.08 7.88 10.07
N SER A 94 1.13 7.05 10.12
CA SER A 94 2.17 7.13 11.16
C SER A 94 2.92 8.46 11.15
N VAL A 95 3.19 9.03 9.98
CA VAL A 95 3.85 10.34 9.82
C VAL A 95 2.92 11.48 10.25
N LEU A 96 1.66 11.47 9.77
CA LEU A 96 0.69 12.51 10.10
C LEU A 96 0.37 12.52 11.60
N LYS A 97 0.29 11.34 12.23
CA LYS A 97 0.12 11.21 13.69
C LYS A 97 1.21 11.87 14.51
N ARG A 98 2.46 11.91 14.01
CA ARG A 98 3.59 12.57 14.69
C ARG A 98 3.64 14.07 14.45
N ARG A 99 3.00 14.54 13.38
CA ARG A 99 3.06 15.93 12.92
C ARG A 99 1.96 16.80 13.53
N TYR A 100 0.76 16.22 13.66
CA TYR A 100 -0.38 16.82 14.35
C TYR A 100 -0.39 16.37 15.81
#